data_AF-X8DAQ8-F1
#
_entry.id   AF-X8DAQ8-F1
#
_cell.length_a   1.000
_cell.length_b   1.000
_cell.length_c   1.000
_cell.angle_alpha   90.00
_cell.angle_beta   90.00
_cell.angle_gamma   90.00
#
_symmetry.space_group_name_H-M   'P 1'
#
loop_
_entity.id
_entity.type
_entity.pdbx_description
1 polymer ?
#
loop_
_entity_poly.entity_id
_entity_poly.type
_entity_poly.pdbx_seq_one_letter_code
_entity_poly.pdbx_strand_id
1 'polypeptide(L)'
;MGPVMGRTLLELEGAEHRASRALVSPSFRTTLLERWRSELVEVVVDELIDRFAPRGRAELVREFTFAFPVQVIARIMGLPRADYPRFQRLSIELLNVVYDWDRGIAASAALKEYFATVLAERRRDPQDDLISTLAQSEIDGARLTDDEIFAFLLLILPAGVETTYRASGNLLTALLCEPALLDAVRADRVLVRGALEEALRWEPPITSVMRVAARDCVLDGVEIPRAPTSTSASPPPTGTRRATRTRTVSTRPEKTSRT
;
A
#
# COMPACT_ATOMS: atom_id res chain seq x y z
N MET A 1 1.78 13.55 -2.98
CA MET A 1 1.60 12.63 -4.14
C MET A 1 0.58 13.19 -5.14
N GLY A 2 -0.15 14.25 -4.78
CA GLY A 2 -1.16 14.94 -5.60
C GLY A 2 -0.88 15.09 -7.09
N PRO A 3 0.30 15.59 -7.52
CA PRO A 3 0.59 15.73 -8.95
C PRO A 3 0.70 14.39 -9.70
N VAL A 4 0.98 13.31 -8.97
CA VAL A 4 1.18 11.96 -9.52
C VAL A 4 -0.11 11.18 -9.47
N MET A 5 -0.72 11.02 -8.29
CA MET A 5 -1.90 10.18 -8.10
C MET A 5 -3.22 10.95 -8.23
N GLY A 6 -3.21 12.29 -8.23
CA GLY A 6 -4.40 13.08 -7.98
C GLY A 6 -4.64 13.28 -6.49
N ARG A 7 -5.71 14.00 -6.13
CA ARG A 7 -6.04 14.33 -4.73
C ARG A 7 -6.60 13.09 -4.04
N THR A 8 -5.73 12.36 -3.34
CA THR A 8 -6.09 11.06 -2.75
C THR A 8 -6.73 11.21 -1.37
N LEU A 9 -7.38 10.15 -0.88
CA LEU A 9 -7.93 10.09 0.48
C LEU A 9 -6.89 10.41 1.56
N LEU A 10 -5.61 10.09 1.34
CA LEU A 10 -4.52 10.38 2.29
C LEU A 10 -4.18 11.88 2.40
N GLU A 11 -4.63 12.70 1.44
CA GLU A 11 -4.39 14.15 1.37
C GLU A 11 -5.62 14.97 1.79
N LEU A 12 -6.76 14.31 2.06
CA LEU A 12 -7.99 14.96 2.50
C LEU A 12 -8.03 15.08 4.02
N GLU A 13 -8.73 16.11 4.51
CA GLU A 13 -8.89 16.37 5.94
C GLU A 13 -10.38 16.50 6.32
N GLY A 14 -10.67 16.37 7.62
CA GLY A 14 -11.97 16.73 8.19
C GLY A 14 -13.18 16.07 7.52
N ALA A 15 -14.15 16.90 7.12
CA ALA A 15 -15.41 16.44 6.53
C ALA A 15 -15.23 15.84 5.14
N GLU A 16 -14.32 16.39 4.33
CA GLU A 16 -14.04 15.92 2.98
C GLU A 16 -13.43 14.52 2.99
N HIS A 17 -12.45 14.28 3.89
CA HIS A 17 -11.92 12.93 4.11
C HIS A 17 -13.03 11.95 4.52
N ARG A 18 -13.93 12.35 5.43
CA ARG A 18 -15.02 11.47 5.88
C ARG A 18 -15.99 11.14 4.74
N ALA A 19 -16.37 12.11 3.93
CA ALA A 19 -17.27 11.90 2.80
C ALA A 19 -16.64 10.99 1.74
N SER A 20 -15.41 11.29 1.31
CA SER A 20 -14.68 10.44 0.35
C SER A 20 -14.44 9.03 0.90
N ARG A 21 -14.06 8.89 2.18
CA ARG A 21 -13.88 7.59 2.85
C ARG A 21 -15.19 6.81 2.89
N ALA A 22 -16.33 7.46 3.13
CA ALA A 22 -17.62 6.81 3.17
C ALA A 22 -17.99 6.19 1.80
N LEU A 23 -17.65 6.86 0.70
CA LEU A 23 -17.90 6.35 -0.66
C LEU A 23 -17.08 5.12 -1.03
N VAL A 24 -15.87 4.96 -0.46
CA VAL A 24 -14.96 3.84 -0.80
C VAL A 24 -14.95 2.71 0.21
N SER A 25 -15.34 2.98 1.47
CA SER A 25 -15.31 1.97 2.56
C SER A 25 -16.22 0.75 2.33
N PRO A 26 -17.40 0.85 1.68
CA PRO A 26 -18.23 -0.32 1.38
C PRO A 26 -17.50 -1.40 0.58
N SER A 27 -16.52 -0.99 -0.25
CA SER A 27 -15.67 -1.89 -1.03
C SER A 27 -14.64 -2.66 -0.19
N PHE A 28 -14.56 -2.43 1.13
CA PHE A 28 -13.63 -3.12 2.05
C PHE A 28 -14.34 -3.64 3.31
N ARG A 29 -15.67 -3.83 3.25
CA ARG A 29 -16.45 -4.37 4.37
C ARG A 29 -16.05 -5.82 4.70
N THR A 30 -16.16 -6.20 5.97
CA THR A 30 -15.74 -7.52 6.50
C THR A 30 -16.25 -8.71 5.68
N THR A 31 -17.52 -8.69 5.28
CA THR A 31 -18.12 -9.78 4.50
C THR A 31 -17.44 -9.96 3.13
N LEU A 32 -17.02 -8.87 2.49
CA LEU A 32 -16.31 -8.92 1.22
C LEU A 32 -14.86 -9.40 1.41
N LEU A 33 -14.21 -9.00 2.52
CA LEU A 33 -12.88 -9.49 2.89
C LEU A 33 -12.88 -11.00 3.17
N GLU A 34 -13.91 -11.52 3.84
CA GLU A 34 -14.09 -12.96 4.07
C GLU A 34 -14.29 -13.71 2.75
N ARG A 35 -15.10 -13.18 1.83
CA ARG A 35 -15.26 -13.75 0.48
C ARG A 35 -13.94 -13.75 -0.28
N TRP A 36 -13.22 -12.63 -0.29
CA TRP A 36 -11.92 -12.54 -0.96
C TRP A 36 -10.90 -13.47 -0.35
N ARG A 37 -10.93 -13.70 0.96
CA ARG A 37 -10.03 -14.66 1.60
C ARG A 37 -10.18 -16.04 0.96
N SER A 38 -11.39 -16.60 0.95
CA SER A 38 -11.63 -17.98 0.49
C SER A 38 -11.58 -18.12 -1.03
N GLU A 39 -12.17 -17.18 -1.77
CA GLU A 39 -12.33 -17.32 -3.23
C GLU A 39 -11.14 -16.80 -4.04
N LEU A 40 -10.28 -15.98 -3.43
CA LEU A 40 -9.25 -15.24 -4.16
C LEU A 40 -7.88 -15.35 -3.52
N VAL A 41 -7.73 -15.07 -2.22
CA VAL A 41 -6.42 -15.07 -1.56
C VAL A 41 -5.89 -16.48 -1.41
N GLU A 42 -6.69 -17.41 -0.86
CA GLU A 42 -6.30 -18.82 -0.69
C GLU A 42 -5.96 -19.46 -2.04
N VAL A 43 -6.81 -19.27 -3.05
CA VAL A 43 -6.56 -19.74 -4.43
C VAL A 43 -5.24 -19.22 -5.00
N VAL A 44 -4.97 -17.90 -4.91
CA VAL A 44 -3.72 -17.32 -5.40
C VAL A 44 -2.52 -17.86 -4.64
N VAL A 45 -2.62 -17.99 -3.32
CA VAL A 45 -1.53 -18.50 -2.48
C VAL A 45 -1.22 -19.96 -2.81
N ASP A 46 -2.23 -20.80 -2.93
CA ASP A 46 -2.09 -22.21 -3.27
C ASP A 46 -1.50 -22.38 -4.68
N GLU A 47 -2.03 -21.67 -5.69
CA GLU A 47 -1.48 -21.65 -7.06
C GLU A 47 0.01 -21.30 -7.07
N LEU A 48 0.45 -20.36 -6.23
CA LEU A 48 1.85 -19.93 -6.17
C LEU A 48 2.73 -20.98 -5.49
N ILE A 49 2.26 -21.56 -4.39
CA ILE A 49 2.96 -22.59 -3.60
C ILE A 49 3.13 -23.87 -4.42
N ASP A 50 2.09 -24.31 -5.12
CA ASP A 50 2.09 -25.55 -5.93
C ASP A 50 3.16 -25.55 -7.03
N ARG A 51 3.57 -24.38 -7.51
CA ARG A 51 4.64 -24.25 -8.52
C ARG A 51 6.02 -24.62 -7.98
N PHE A 52 6.24 -24.49 -6.68
CA PHE A 52 7.56 -24.70 -6.09
C PHE A 52 7.61 -25.80 -5.03
N ALA A 53 6.48 -26.15 -4.42
CA ALA A 53 6.42 -27.21 -3.40
C ALA A 53 7.04 -28.54 -3.87
N PRO A 54 6.78 -29.05 -5.10
CA PRO A 54 7.38 -30.30 -5.58
C PRO A 54 8.92 -30.27 -5.69
N ARG A 55 9.51 -29.08 -5.83
CA ARG A 55 10.97 -28.91 -5.92
C ARG A 55 11.66 -28.96 -4.56
N GLY A 56 10.91 -28.81 -3.46
CA GLY A 56 11.43 -28.73 -2.09
C GLY A 56 12.30 -27.49 -1.81
N ARG A 57 12.36 -26.52 -2.73
CA ARG A 57 13.12 -25.26 -2.61
C ARG A 57 12.49 -24.15 -3.43
N ALA A 58 12.64 -22.91 -2.97
CA ALA A 58 12.18 -21.71 -3.67
C ALA A 58 12.97 -20.47 -3.22
N GLU A 59 13.03 -19.46 -4.08
CA GLU A 59 13.31 -18.08 -3.69
C GLU A 59 11.97 -17.41 -3.31
N LEU A 60 11.66 -17.38 -2.02
CA LEU A 60 10.32 -17.03 -1.52
C LEU A 60 9.93 -15.58 -1.81
N VAL A 61 10.88 -14.67 -2.03
CA VAL A 61 10.55 -13.30 -2.41
C VAL A 61 9.96 -13.27 -3.82
N ARG A 62 10.76 -13.64 -4.82
CA ARG A 62 10.40 -13.58 -6.23
C ARG A 62 9.29 -14.56 -6.58
N GLU A 63 9.31 -15.75 -6.00
CA GLU A 63 8.39 -16.83 -6.39
C GLU A 63 7.05 -16.79 -5.63
N PHE A 64 6.99 -16.09 -4.49
CA PHE A 64 5.80 -16.05 -3.63
C PHE A 64 5.43 -14.63 -3.14
N THR A 65 6.17 -14.06 -2.19
CA THR A 65 5.72 -12.85 -1.47
C THR A 65 5.62 -11.61 -2.35
N PHE A 66 6.43 -11.52 -3.41
CA PHE A 66 6.37 -10.42 -4.38
C PHE A 66 5.22 -10.61 -5.39
N ALA A 67 4.82 -11.86 -5.64
CA ALA A 67 3.83 -12.20 -6.65
C ALA A 67 2.39 -12.19 -6.12
N PHE A 68 2.13 -12.73 -4.93
CA PHE A 68 0.76 -12.89 -4.44
C PHE A 68 0.01 -11.55 -4.24
N PRO A 69 0.61 -10.47 -3.69
CA PRO A 69 -0.14 -9.25 -3.41
C PRO A 69 -0.63 -8.56 -4.69
N VAL A 70 0.21 -8.54 -5.74
CA VAL A 70 -0.19 -7.95 -7.03
C VAL A 70 -1.29 -8.75 -7.70
N GLN A 71 -1.26 -10.09 -7.61
CA GLN A 71 -2.34 -10.91 -8.15
C GLN A 71 -3.64 -10.70 -7.38
N VAL A 72 -3.58 -10.59 -6.06
CA VAL A 72 -4.74 -10.34 -5.20
C VAL A 72 -5.39 -9.00 -5.53
N ILE A 73 -4.64 -7.90 -5.48
CA ILE A 73 -5.22 -6.56 -5.71
C ILE A 73 -5.71 -6.39 -7.15
N ALA A 74 -5.01 -6.95 -8.13
CA ALA A 74 -5.42 -6.86 -9.52
C ALA A 74 -6.70 -7.67 -9.79
N ARG A 75 -6.88 -8.83 -9.15
CA ARG A 75 -8.16 -9.58 -9.20
C ARG A 75 -9.29 -8.80 -8.51
N ILE A 76 -9.04 -8.21 -7.33
CA ILE A 76 -10.02 -7.36 -6.64
C ILE A 76 -10.48 -6.19 -7.52
N MET A 77 -9.55 -5.61 -8.28
CA MET A 77 -9.82 -4.53 -9.24
C MET A 77 -10.47 -5.00 -10.56
N GLY A 78 -10.65 -6.31 -10.77
CA GLY A 78 -11.22 -6.86 -12.00
C GLY A 78 -10.29 -6.76 -13.21
N LEU A 79 -8.97 -6.67 -12.98
CA LEU A 79 -7.97 -6.53 -14.03
C LEU A 79 -7.59 -7.91 -14.61
N PRO A 80 -7.31 -7.99 -15.93
CA PRO A 80 -6.97 -9.25 -16.59
C PRO A 80 -5.60 -9.78 -16.15
N ARG A 81 -5.51 -11.10 -15.93
CA ARG A 81 -4.29 -11.80 -15.48
C ARG A 81 -3.08 -11.55 -16.38
N ALA A 82 -3.31 -11.39 -17.69
CA ALA A 82 -2.25 -11.15 -18.67
C ALA A 82 -1.47 -9.84 -18.40
N ASP A 83 -2.12 -8.85 -17.77
CA ASP A 83 -1.54 -7.54 -17.51
C ASP A 83 -0.88 -7.41 -16.12
N TYR A 84 -0.92 -8.45 -15.28
CA TYR A 84 -0.35 -8.38 -13.92
C TYR A 84 1.12 -7.97 -13.88
N PRO A 85 2.02 -8.47 -14.76
CA PRO A 85 3.40 -8.00 -14.79
C PRO A 85 3.52 -6.51 -15.14
N ARG A 86 2.62 -5.99 -15.99
CA ARG A 86 2.56 -4.56 -16.34
C ARG A 86 2.14 -3.73 -15.13
N PHE A 87 1.08 -4.11 -14.42
CA PHE A 87 0.62 -3.38 -13.23
C PHE A 87 1.65 -3.43 -12.11
N GLN A 88 2.32 -4.56 -11.92
CA GLN A 88 3.39 -4.70 -10.95
C GLN A 88 4.50 -3.66 -11.19
N ARG A 89 4.99 -3.59 -12.44
CA ARG A 89 6.02 -2.62 -12.82
C ARG A 89 5.53 -1.19 -12.62
N LEU A 90 4.36 -0.84 -13.16
CA LEU A 90 3.81 0.51 -13.08
C LEU A 90 3.55 0.95 -11.63
N SER A 91 3.14 0.04 -10.74
CA SER A 91 2.93 0.32 -9.31
C SER A 91 4.22 0.75 -8.61
N ILE A 92 5.32 0.07 -8.91
CA ILE A 92 6.64 0.39 -8.34
C ILE A 92 7.14 1.71 -8.92
N GLU A 93 7.00 1.91 -10.23
CA GLU A 93 7.39 3.15 -10.90
C GLU A 93 6.62 4.36 -10.36
N LEU A 94 5.32 4.18 -10.07
CA LEU A 94 4.46 5.19 -9.48
C LEU A 94 4.95 5.63 -8.08
N LEU A 95 5.47 4.71 -7.28
CA LEU A 95 6.05 5.02 -5.95
C LEU A 95 7.44 5.64 -6.03
N ASN A 96 8.16 5.43 -7.14
CA ASN A 96 9.54 5.90 -7.33
C ASN A 96 9.66 7.39 -7.67
N VAL A 97 8.56 8.16 -7.64
CA VAL A 97 8.53 9.59 -7.95
C VAL A 97 9.49 10.44 -7.09
N VAL A 98 9.83 9.96 -5.89
CA VAL A 98 10.80 10.62 -5.00
C VAL A 98 12.21 10.65 -5.61
N TYR A 99 12.54 9.65 -6.44
CA TYR A 99 13.85 9.48 -7.07
C TYR A 99 13.83 9.82 -8.56
N ASP A 100 12.73 9.51 -9.25
CA ASP A 100 12.56 9.69 -10.69
C ASP A 100 11.15 10.22 -10.98
N TRP A 101 11.06 11.55 -11.04
CA TRP A 101 9.78 12.24 -11.18
C TRP A 101 9.09 11.92 -12.51
N ASP A 102 9.83 11.99 -13.62
CA ASP A 102 9.29 11.79 -14.96
C ASP A 102 8.75 10.37 -15.14
N ARG A 103 9.47 9.37 -14.60
CA ARG A 103 9.01 7.98 -14.63
C ARG A 103 7.75 7.76 -13.81
N GLY A 104 7.65 8.37 -12.64
CA GLY A 104 6.43 8.30 -11.81
C GLY A 104 5.21 8.92 -12.49
N ILE A 105 5.39 10.07 -13.16
CA ILE A 105 4.33 10.73 -13.95
C ILE A 105 3.92 9.88 -15.16
N ALA A 106 4.89 9.32 -15.90
CA ALA A 106 4.61 8.44 -17.03
C ALA A 106 3.83 7.18 -16.58
N ALA A 107 4.21 6.58 -15.46
CA ALA A 107 3.50 5.43 -14.90
C ALA A 107 2.07 5.79 -14.49
N SER A 108 1.87 6.95 -13.87
CA SER A 108 0.54 7.46 -13.54
C SER A 108 -0.32 7.65 -14.80
N ALA A 109 0.19 8.32 -15.83
CA ALA A 109 -0.53 8.54 -17.08
C ALA A 109 -0.95 7.22 -17.74
N ALA A 110 -0.03 6.25 -17.82
CA ALA A 110 -0.30 4.94 -18.40
C ALA A 110 -1.35 4.13 -17.61
N LEU A 111 -1.36 4.23 -16.28
CA LEU A 111 -2.37 3.61 -15.43
C LEU A 111 -3.73 4.31 -15.56
N LYS A 112 -3.77 5.65 -15.61
CA LYS A 112 -5.01 6.42 -15.81
C LYS A 112 -5.67 6.08 -17.15
N GLU A 113 -4.90 6.04 -18.23
CA GLU A 113 -5.40 5.66 -19.56
C GLU A 113 -6.02 4.27 -19.55
N TYR A 114 -5.35 3.32 -18.89
CA TYR A 114 -5.86 1.96 -18.72
C TYR A 114 -7.17 1.94 -17.93
N PHE A 115 -7.19 2.58 -16.75
CA PHE A 115 -8.37 2.61 -15.89
C PHE A 115 -9.53 3.37 -16.52
N ALA A 116 -9.29 4.38 -17.36
CA ALA A 116 -10.35 5.08 -18.08
C ALA A 116 -11.10 4.13 -19.03
N THR A 117 -10.36 3.27 -19.74
CA THR A 117 -10.95 2.26 -20.63
C THR A 117 -11.80 1.28 -19.83
N VAL A 118 -11.24 0.70 -18.75
CA VAL A 118 -11.93 -0.27 -17.90
C VAL A 118 -13.14 0.34 -17.19
N LEU A 119 -13.03 1.56 -16.68
CA LEU A 119 -14.13 2.25 -16.01
C LEU A 119 -15.30 2.52 -16.98
N ALA A 120 -15.00 2.92 -18.21
CA ALA A 120 -16.01 3.11 -19.24
C ALA A 120 -16.74 1.81 -19.59
N GLU A 121 -16.03 0.68 -19.62
CA GLU A 121 -16.62 -0.65 -19.78
C GLU A 121 -17.51 -1.01 -18.59
N ARG A 122 -17.03 -0.88 -17.35
CA ARG A 122 -17.79 -1.22 -16.14
C ARG A 122 -19.03 -0.35 -15.91
N ARG A 123 -19.05 0.87 -16.44
CA ARG A 123 -20.26 1.70 -16.45
C ARG A 123 -21.33 1.18 -17.41
N ARG A 124 -20.94 0.52 -18.51
CA ARG A 124 -21.88 -0.07 -19.48
C ARG A 124 -22.30 -1.48 -19.07
N ASP A 125 -21.36 -2.27 -18.57
CA ASP A 125 -21.56 -3.66 -18.17
C ASP A 125 -20.86 -3.93 -16.82
N PRO A 126 -21.54 -3.61 -15.70
CA PRO A 126 -20.96 -3.77 -14.37
C PRO A 126 -20.62 -5.22 -14.04
N GLN A 127 -19.48 -5.40 -13.38
CA GLN A 127 -18.99 -6.71 -12.93
C GLN A 127 -18.90 -6.76 -11.39
N ASP A 128 -18.59 -7.93 -10.83
CA ASP A 128 -18.34 -8.09 -9.39
C ASP A 128 -16.88 -7.75 -9.04
N ASP A 129 -16.50 -6.47 -9.24
CA ASP A 129 -15.16 -5.95 -8.95
C ASP A 129 -15.17 -4.55 -8.30
N LEU A 130 -14.02 -4.13 -7.79
CA LEU A 130 -13.84 -2.84 -7.12
C LEU A 130 -14.16 -1.67 -8.05
N ILE A 131 -13.78 -1.74 -9.34
CA ILE A 131 -14.00 -0.65 -10.29
C ILE A 131 -15.50 -0.44 -10.53
N SER A 132 -16.26 -1.52 -10.69
CA SER A 132 -17.72 -1.49 -10.81
C SER A 132 -18.38 -0.96 -9.54
N THR A 133 -17.89 -1.39 -8.38
CA THR A 133 -18.38 -0.90 -7.08
C THR A 133 -18.18 0.61 -6.93
N LEU A 134 -16.99 1.13 -7.29
CA LEU A 134 -16.70 2.57 -7.23
C LEU A 134 -17.53 3.35 -8.25
N ALA A 135 -17.73 2.81 -9.46
CA ALA A 135 -18.55 3.44 -10.49
C ALA A 135 -20.02 3.58 -10.11
N GLN A 136 -20.51 2.70 -9.23
CA GLN A 136 -21.89 2.69 -8.74
C GLN A 136 -22.06 3.35 -7.37
N SER A 137 -20.96 3.65 -6.66
CA SER A 137 -21.02 4.18 -5.30
C SER A 137 -21.69 5.55 -5.25
N GLU A 138 -22.71 5.67 -4.40
CA GLU A 138 -23.49 6.88 -4.19
C GLU A 138 -23.88 7.01 -2.71
N ILE A 139 -23.68 8.20 -2.14
CA ILE A 139 -24.11 8.55 -0.77
C ILE A 139 -24.78 9.91 -0.83
N ASP A 140 -26.01 10.00 -0.32
CA ASP A 140 -26.79 11.24 -0.28
C ASP A 140 -26.89 11.95 -1.65
N GLY A 141 -26.94 11.19 -2.75
CA GLY A 141 -26.96 11.70 -4.12
C GLY A 141 -25.60 12.10 -4.68
N ALA A 142 -24.52 12.04 -3.89
CA ALA A 142 -23.16 12.32 -4.33
C ALA A 142 -22.45 11.04 -4.80
N ARG A 143 -21.76 11.13 -5.93
CA ARG A 143 -20.95 10.06 -6.52
C ARG A 143 -19.50 10.48 -6.64
N LEU A 144 -18.61 9.51 -6.74
CA LEU A 144 -17.22 9.77 -7.11
C LEU A 144 -17.14 10.22 -8.57
N THR A 145 -16.39 11.29 -8.81
CA THR A 145 -15.95 11.69 -10.14
C THR A 145 -14.93 10.70 -10.71
N ASP A 146 -14.73 10.69 -12.03
CA ASP A 146 -13.75 9.82 -12.67
C ASP A 146 -12.34 10.06 -12.12
N ASP A 147 -11.97 11.32 -11.89
CA ASP A 147 -10.67 11.69 -11.31
C ASP A 147 -10.50 11.17 -9.88
N GLU A 148 -11.56 11.18 -9.05
CA GLU A 148 -11.52 10.62 -7.71
C GLU A 148 -11.42 9.09 -7.74
N ILE A 149 -12.11 8.43 -8.67
CA ILE A 149 -11.98 6.99 -8.89
C ILE A 149 -10.55 6.67 -9.31
N PHE A 150 -9.99 7.36 -10.30
CA PHE A 150 -8.61 7.13 -10.74
C PHE A 150 -7.61 7.40 -9.63
N ALA A 151 -7.79 8.48 -8.86
CA ALA A 151 -6.92 8.76 -7.72
C ALA A 151 -6.96 7.66 -6.66
N PHE A 152 -8.14 7.09 -6.42
CA PHE A 152 -8.29 5.96 -5.52
C PHE A 152 -7.64 4.66 -6.05
N LEU A 153 -7.83 4.35 -7.34
CA LEU A 153 -7.23 3.17 -7.98
C LEU A 153 -5.69 3.27 -8.01
N LEU A 154 -5.15 4.46 -8.31
CA LEU A 154 -3.72 4.74 -8.27
C LEU A 154 -3.14 4.70 -6.85
N LEU A 155 -3.95 4.99 -5.83
CA LEU A 155 -3.56 4.86 -4.44
C LEU A 155 -3.51 3.38 -4.01
N ILE A 156 -4.59 2.63 -4.26
CA ILE A 156 -4.76 1.29 -3.69
C ILE A 156 -3.87 0.24 -4.36
N LEU A 157 -3.62 0.38 -5.67
CA LEU A 157 -2.82 -0.58 -6.43
C LEU A 157 -1.41 -0.75 -5.84
N PRO A 158 -0.56 0.30 -5.70
CA PRO A 158 0.75 0.15 -5.06
C PRO A 158 0.66 -0.12 -3.55
N ALA A 159 -0.33 0.46 -2.86
CA ALA A 159 -0.49 0.31 -1.41
C ALA A 159 -0.73 -1.16 -1.01
N GLY A 160 -1.51 -1.90 -1.79
CA GLY A 160 -1.78 -3.32 -1.59
C GLY A 160 -0.66 -4.26 -2.06
N VAL A 161 0.39 -3.74 -2.71
CA VAL A 161 1.48 -4.56 -3.25
C VAL A 161 2.70 -4.53 -2.33
N GLU A 162 3.36 -3.38 -2.22
CA GLU A 162 4.71 -3.33 -1.64
C GLU A 162 4.70 -3.60 -0.13
N THR A 163 3.71 -3.04 0.57
CA THR A 163 3.58 -3.17 2.04
C THR A 163 3.33 -4.62 2.44
N THR A 164 2.42 -5.30 1.73
CA THR A 164 2.02 -6.69 1.98
C THR A 164 3.13 -7.67 1.59
N TYR A 165 3.83 -7.43 0.48
CA TYR A 165 5.02 -8.17 0.09
C TYR A 165 6.08 -8.13 1.21
N ARG A 166 6.44 -6.93 1.68
CA ARG A 166 7.44 -6.73 2.72
C ARG A 166 7.01 -7.34 4.06
N ALA A 167 5.75 -7.14 4.48
CA ALA A 167 5.22 -7.73 5.71
C ALA A 167 5.35 -9.25 5.71
N SER A 168 4.96 -9.87 4.59
CA SER A 168 5.01 -11.33 4.46
C SER A 168 6.43 -11.85 4.39
N GLY A 169 7.33 -11.13 3.68
CA GLY A 169 8.75 -11.46 3.65
C GLY A 169 9.40 -11.38 5.04
N ASN A 170 9.08 -10.34 5.81
CA ASN A 170 9.59 -10.16 7.17
C ASN A 170 9.09 -11.28 8.10
N LEU A 171 7.80 -11.62 8.05
CA LEU A 171 7.24 -12.74 8.82
C LEU A 171 7.92 -14.07 8.47
N LEU A 172 8.04 -14.39 7.18
CA LEU A 172 8.67 -15.64 6.75
C LEU A 172 10.14 -15.69 7.19
N THR A 173 10.86 -14.58 7.07
CA THR A 173 12.25 -14.48 7.54
C THR A 173 12.33 -14.74 9.04
N ALA A 174 11.49 -14.09 9.85
CA ALA A 174 11.46 -14.29 11.30
C ALA A 174 11.20 -15.76 11.68
N LEU A 175 10.19 -16.38 11.07
CA LEU A 175 9.84 -17.78 11.36
C LEU A 175 10.92 -18.77 10.89
N LEU A 176 11.52 -18.54 9.72
CA LEU A 176 12.55 -19.44 9.17
C LEU A 176 13.90 -19.30 9.89
N CYS A 177 14.19 -18.13 10.47
CA CYS A 177 15.38 -17.91 11.29
C CYS A 177 15.22 -18.42 12.73
N GLU A 178 13.98 -18.59 13.22
CA GLU A 178 13.68 -19.07 14.57
C GLU A 178 12.80 -20.35 14.53
N PRO A 179 13.41 -21.55 14.31
CA PRO A 179 12.67 -22.79 14.09
C PRO A 179 11.67 -23.14 15.21
N ALA A 180 11.99 -22.81 16.47
CA ALA A 180 11.10 -23.05 17.60
C ALA A 180 9.77 -22.26 17.48
N LEU A 181 9.81 -21.03 16.94
CA LEU A 181 8.61 -20.24 16.68
C LEU A 181 7.82 -20.82 15.51
N LEU A 182 8.49 -21.23 14.44
CA LEU A 182 7.84 -21.90 13.31
C LEU A 182 7.15 -23.20 13.73
N ASP A 183 7.80 -24.02 14.55
CA ASP A 183 7.24 -25.27 15.05
C ASP A 183 6.04 -25.03 15.97
N ALA A 184 6.10 -24.01 16.84
CA ALA A 184 4.95 -23.59 17.66
C ALA A 184 3.76 -23.15 16.79
N VAL A 185 3.99 -22.30 15.78
CA VAL A 185 2.94 -21.82 14.85
C VAL A 185 2.40 -22.93 13.93
N ARG A 186 3.18 -23.99 13.68
CA ARG A 186 2.73 -25.20 12.98
C ARG A 186 1.85 -26.08 13.87
N ALA A 187 2.25 -26.26 15.13
CA ALA A 187 1.50 -27.06 16.10
C ALA A 187 0.18 -26.40 16.52
N ASP A 188 0.14 -25.07 16.60
CA ASP A 188 -1.06 -24.31 16.94
C ASP A 188 -1.27 -23.13 15.98
N ARG A 189 -2.25 -23.27 15.08
CA ARG A 189 -2.61 -22.25 14.09
C ARG A 189 -3.30 -21.02 14.70
N VAL A 190 -3.76 -21.07 15.95
CA VAL A 190 -4.27 -19.88 16.66
C VAL A 190 -3.16 -18.82 16.79
N LEU A 191 -1.89 -19.24 16.85
CA LEU A 191 -0.73 -18.36 16.96
C LEU A 191 -0.43 -17.56 15.69
N VAL A 192 -0.99 -17.90 14.53
CA VAL A 192 -0.74 -17.20 13.26
C VAL A 192 -1.04 -15.71 13.37
N ARG A 193 -2.16 -15.37 14.02
CA ARG A 193 -2.53 -13.96 14.21
C ARG A 193 -1.49 -13.24 15.07
N GLY A 194 -1.08 -13.84 16.19
CA GLY A 194 -0.06 -13.26 17.06
C GLY A 194 1.28 -13.09 16.35
N ALA A 195 1.70 -14.07 15.55
CA ALA A 195 2.94 -14.01 14.77
C ALA A 195 2.90 -12.88 13.72
N LEU A 196 1.76 -12.66 13.06
CA LEU A 196 1.57 -11.56 12.13
C LEU A 196 1.68 -10.19 12.81
N GLU A 197 0.96 -10.00 13.93
CA GLU A 197 1.03 -8.74 14.70
C GLU A 197 2.44 -8.47 15.21
N GLU A 198 3.12 -9.51 15.70
CA GLU A 198 4.50 -9.39 16.20
C GLU A 198 5.49 -9.09 15.07
N ALA A 199 5.33 -9.68 13.89
CA ALA A 199 6.16 -9.36 12.73
C ALA A 199 5.97 -7.90 12.27
N LEU A 200 4.73 -7.39 12.28
CA LEU A 200 4.43 -5.99 11.97
C LEU A 200 5.01 -5.03 13.01
N ARG A 201 5.05 -5.43 14.29
CA ARG A 201 5.68 -4.66 15.36
C ARG A 201 7.21 -4.68 15.25
N TRP A 202 7.78 -5.84 14.94
CA TRP A 202 9.23 -6.06 14.90
C TRP A 202 9.88 -5.39 13.70
N GLU A 203 9.34 -5.60 12.49
CA GLU A 203 9.87 -5.03 11.25
C GLU A 203 8.71 -4.49 10.38
N PRO A 204 8.21 -3.27 10.66
CA PRO A 204 7.08 -2.69 9.95
C PRO A 204 7.44 -2.32 8.51
N PRO A 205 6.62 -2.67 7.50
CA PRO A 205 6.85 -2.28 6.10
C PRO A 205 6.85 -0.78 5.85
N ILE A 206 6.13 -0.02 6.69
CA ILE A 206 6.04 1.44 6.63
C ILE A 206 6.64 1.99 7.92
N THR A 207 7.76 2.70 7.80
CA THR A 207 8.51 3.23 8.95
C THR A 207 8.16 4.69 9.28
N SER A 208 7.50 5.40 8.35
CA SER A 208 7.10 6.78 8.58
C SER A 208 5.91 7.18 7.69
N VAL A 209 5.10 8.12 8.18
CA VAL A 209 4.08 8.82 7.39
C VAL A 209 4.24 10.30 7.66
N MET A 210 4.43 11.08 6.61
CA MET A 210 4.67 12.51 6.75
C MET A 210 3.40 13.27 7.17
N ARG A 211 3.60 14.36 7.91
CA ARG A 211 2.57 15.34 8.29
C ARG A 211 3.09 16.73 8.05
N VAL A 212 2.17 17.66 7.81
CA VAL A 212 2.47 19.07 7.58
C VAL A 212 1.93 19.88 8.76
N ALA A 213 2.76 20.75 9.34
CA ALA A 213 2.34 21.61 10.43
C ALA A 213 1.37 22.68 9.91
N ALA A 214 0.12 22.65 10.40
CA ALA A 214 -0.93 23.59 10.01
C ALA A 214 -0.71 25.01 10.57
N ARG A 215 0.08 25.12 11.63
CA ARG A 215 0.49 26.36 12.32
C ARG A 215 1.84 26.13 12.99
N ASP A 216 2.53 27.21 13.33
CA ASP A 216 3.72 27.15 14.17
C ASP A 216 3.36 26.45 15.49
N CYS A 217 4.18 25.49 15.91
CA CYS A 217 3.97 24.76 17.16
C CYS A 217 5.29 24.31 17.78
N VAL A 218 5.22 23.86 19.04
CA VAL A 218 6.33 23.19 19.72
C VAL A 218 5.92 21.75 19.97
N LEU A 219 6.73 20.79 19.51
CA LEU A 219 6.52 19.36 19.74
C LEU A 219 7.77 18.79 20.41
N ASP A 220 7.61 18.21 21.61
CA ASP A 220 8.70 17.68 22.44
C ASP A 220 9.88 18.67 22.60
N GLY A 221 9.57 19.96 22.78
CA GLY A 221 10.56 21.03 22.94
C GLY A 221 11.23 21.50 21.64
N VAL A 222 10.80 20.99 20.48
CA VAL A 222 11.29 21.41 19.16
C VAL A 222 10.28 22.35 18.51
N GLU A 223 10.74 23.54 18.11
CA GLU A 223 9.94 24.46 17.30
C GLU A 223 9.74 23.90 15.88
N ILE A 224 8.48 23.81 15.45
CA ILE A 224 8.07 23.35 14.13
C ILE A 224 7.29 24.50 13.47
N PRO A 225 7.85 25.16 12.44
CA PRO A 225 7.15 26.22 11.73
C PRO A 225 6.03 25.64 10.86
N ARG A 226 4.99 26.44 10.63
CA ARG A 226 3.95 26.18 9.63
C ARG A 226 4.61 26.01 8.26
N ALA A 227 4.17 25.01 7.50
CA ALA A 227 4.65 24.85 6.14
C ALA A 227 4.16 26.00 5.22
N PRO A 228 4.99 26.45 4.27
CA PRO A 228 4.59 27.47 3.31
C PRO A 228 3.38 27.01 2.49
N THR A 229 2.47 27.93 2.20
CA THR A 229 1.13 27.65 1.63
C THR A 229 1.18 27.27 0.14
N SER A 230 2.33 27.34 -0.51
CA SER A 230 2.51 27.02 -1.93
C SER A 230 3.11 25.62 -2.14
N THR A 231 2.27 24.60 -2.26
CA THR A 231 2.67 23.27 -2.76
C THR A 231 2.50 23.21 -4.28
N SER A 232 3.38 23.91 -5.01
CA SER A 232 3.65 23.64 -6.43
C SER A 232 5.14 23.86 -6.73
N ALA A 233 6.01 23.25 -5.94
CA ALA A 233 7.41 23.15 -6.32
C ALA A 233 7.93 21.81 -5.81
N SER A 234 8.21 20.89 -6.73
CA SER A 234 9.13 19.80 -6.47
C SER A 234 10.44 20.40 -5.92
N PRO A 235 11.12 19.73 -4.97
CA PRO A 235 12.41 20.21 -4.52
C PRO A 235 13.36 20.26 -5.73
N PRO A 236 14.15 21.34 -5.91
CA PRO A 236 15.14 21.37 -6.97
C PRO A 236 16.17 20.25 -6.72
N PRO A 237 16.75 19.66 -7.78
CA PRO A 237 17.81 18.67 -7.62
C PRO A 237 19.01 19.36 -6.97
N THR A 238 19.21 19.16 -5.67
CA THR A 238 20.26 19.83 -4.90
C THR A 238 21.61 19.17 -5.17
N GLY A 239 22.23 19.59 -6.28
CA GLY A 239 23.67 19.60 -6.44
C GLY A 239 24.28 20.75 -5.62
N THR A 240 24.21 20.69 -4.29
CA THR A 240 25.12 21.45 -3.41
C THR A 240 24.97 20.98 -1.96
N ARG A 241 26.03 20.37 -1.44
CA ARG A 241 26.20 20.04 -0.03
C ARG A 241 26.09 21.31 0.83
N ARG A 242 24.98 21.47 1.55
CA ARG A 242 24.97 22.15 2.84
C ARG A 242 24.35 21.21 3.85
N ALA A 243 25.15 20.79 4.82
CA ALA A 243 24.78 19.83 5.84
C ALA A 243 23.77 20.46 6.80
N THR A 244 22.48 20.30 6.51
CA THR A 244 21.43 20.43 7.51
C THR A 244 21.43 19.13 8.31
N ARG A 245 21.96 19.17 9.53
CA ARG A 245 21.90 18.03 10.46
C ARG A 245 20.45 17.75 10.82
N THR A 246 19.82 16.81 10.15
CA THR A 246 18.61 16.14 10.63
C THR A 246 19.01 15.31 11.85
N ARG A 247 18.68 15.78 13.06
CA ARG A 247 18.83 14.96 14.28
C ARG A 247 17.68 13.96 14.32
N THR A 248 17.96 12.74 13.87
CA THR A 248 17.13 11.57 14.21
C THR A 248 17.27 11.31 15.70
N VAL A 249 16.22 11.53 16.49
CA VAL A 249 16.20 11.17 17.91
C VAL A 249 15.97 9.66 17.99
N SER A 250 17.06 8.90 18.13
CA SER A 250 17.04 7.47 18.45
C SER A 250 17.05 7.31 19.97
N THR A 251 15.93 6.90 20.57
CA THR A 251 15.88 6.50 21.97
C THR A 251 16.42 5.08 22.13
N ARG A 252 17.68 4.93 22.56
CA ARG A 252 18.19 3.68 23.16
C ARG A 252 18.15 3.81 24.69
N PRO A 253 17.69 2.79 25.44
CA PRO A 253 17.76 2.81 26.89
C PRO A 253 19.20 2.53 27.37
N GLU A 254 19.70 3.36 28.28
CA GLU A 254 20.98 3.18 28.96
C GLU A 254 20.95 1.95 29.88
N LYS A 255 21.98 1.10 29.74
CA LYS A 255 22.29 0.05 30.72
C LYS A 255 22.82 0.70 32.00
N THR A 256 22.04 0.66 33.07
CA THR A 256 22.54 0.89 34.43
C THR A 256 23.45 -0.27 34.84
N SER A 257 24.74 0.01 34.96
CA SER A 257 25.71 -0.81 35.72
C SER A 257 25.46 -0.62 37.21
N ARG A 258 25.22 -1.71 37.94
CA ARG A 258 25.41 -1.77 39.41
C ARG A 258 26.57 -2.70 39.70
N THR A 259 27.56 -2.12 40.40
CA THR A 259 28.60 -2.69 41.29
C THR A 259 29.23 -4.02 40.92
#